data_AF-A0A3L7W4P7-F1
#
_entry.id   AF-A0A3L7W4P7-F1
#
_cell.length_a   1.000
_cell.length_b   1.000
_cell.length_c   1.000
_cell.angle_alpha   90.00
_cell.angle_beta   90.00
_cell.angle_gamma   90.00
#
_symmetry.space_group_name_H-M   'P 1'
#
loop_
_entity.id
_entity.type
_entity.pdbx_description
1 polymer ?
#
loop_
_entity_poly.entity_id
_entity_poly.type
_entity_poly.pdbx_seq_one_letter_code
_entity_poly.pdbx_strand_id
1 'polypeptide(L)'
;MQLTGSQFTATTALFGNDVSTLPDFPAEIRAPAGSLPGVSGFQISFSSGDIHTPGDRPDVLVAMNPAALKVNIADLVPGGGIIVNTDAFNEINLRKAGYESDPLKDRSLQGYNLYEIPMSTMVANACEGLGMTSKQIELTKNFFALGVMFWLYERSMGATEKWIAEKFAGKDAVAEANRRALHAGYAFGETTEMFHTHYRVAPAHLPPGMYRNITGNEATALGFVTASRLAERDLFLASYPITPASDILHQLSSYKHLGIKTVQSEDEIAAIGAAVGAAYGGALGMTTTSGPGMALKAEMLGLAVMVELP
;
A
#
# COMPACT_ATOMS: atom_id res chain seq x y z
N MET A 1 4.68 -6.51 -0.30
CA MET A 1 3.79 -5.94 -1.33
C MET A 1 3.54 -4.46 -1.14
N GLN A 2 3.01 -3.98 -0.01
CA GLN A 2 2.80 -2.54 0.25
C GLN A 2 3.99 -1.64 -0.15
N LEU A 3 5.18 -1.98 0.35
CA LEU A 3 6.41 -1.23 0.05
C LEU A 3 6.71 -1.17 -1.46
N THR A 4 6.64 -2.32 -2.13
CA THR A 4 6.84 -2.42 -3.59
C THR A 4 5.85 -1.54 -4.33
N GLY A 5 4.58 -1.58 -3.93
CA GLY A 5 3.53 -0.76 -4.52
C GLY A 5 3.79 0.73 -4.35
N SER A 6 4.20 1.17 -3.16
CA SER A 6 4.56 2.57 -2.91
C SER A 6 5.76 3.02 -3.76
N GLN A 7 6.79 2.19 -3.92
CA GLN A 7 7.94 2.51 -4.77
C GLN A 7 7.58 2.58 -6.25
N PHE A 8 6.71 1.68 -6.72
CA PHE A 8 6.21 1.73 -8.09
C PHE A 8 5.38 2.99 -8.34
N THR A 9 4.52 3.36 -7.38
CA THR A 9 3.72 4.58 -7.43
C THR A 9 4.60 5.83 -7.49
N ALA A 10 5.60 5.93 -6.61
CA ALA A 10 6.51 7.07 -6.58
C ALA A 10 7.30 7.21 -7.89
N THR A 11 7.81 6.10 -8.43
CA THR A 11 8.56 6.09 -9.70
C THR A 11 7.65 6.46 -10.88
N THR A 12 6.41 5.99 -10.89
CA THR A 12 5.42 6.29 -11.93
C THR A 12 4.98 7.75 -11.89
N ALA A 13 4.77 8.32 -10.71
CA ALA A 13 4.49 9.74 -10.54
C ALA A 13 5.68 10.61 -11.01
N LEU A 14 6.93 10.20 -10.72
CA LEU A 14 8.13 10.90 -11.21
C LEU A 14 8.30 10.83 -12.74
N PHE A 15 7.78 9.78 -13.38
CA PHE A 15 7.70 9.69 -14.84
C PHE A 15 6.65 10.64 -15.44
N GLY A 16 5.84 11.27 -14.59
CA GLY A 16 4.81 12.24 -14.99
C GLY A 16 3.45 11.60 -15.28
N ASN A 17 3.21 10.37 -14.84
CA ASN A 17 1.88 9.76 -14.93
C ASN A 17 0.99 10.23 -13.79
N ASP A 18 -0.32 10.36 -14.07
CA ASP A 18 -1.31 10.41 -13.00
C ASP A 18 -1.48 9.02 -12.39
N VAL A 19 -1.74 8.95 -11.08
CA VAL A 19 -1.71 7.71 -10.32
C VAL A 19 -2.82 7.64 -9.27
N SER A 20 -3.44 6.47 -9.14
CA SER A 20 -4.35 6.17 -8.03
C SER A 20 -4.04 4.77 -7.48
N THR A 21 -4.06 4.64 -6.16
CA THR A 21 -3.63 3.41 -5.48
C THR A 21 -4.67 2.92 -4.49
N LEU A 22 -4.79 1.60 -4.37
CA LEU A 22 -5.59 0.95 -3.35
C LEU A 22 -4.73 -0.08 -2.60
N PRO A 23 -4.23 0.26 -1.40
CA PRO A 23 -3.59 -0.70 -0.54
C PRO A 23 -4.65 -1.60 0.09
N ASP A 24 -4.46 -2.92 -0.01
CA ASP A 24 -5.31 -3.93 0.61
C ASP A 24 -4.56 -4.67 1.73
N PHE A 25 -5.12 -4.57 2.93
CA PHE A 25 -4.54 -5.12 4.15
C PHE A 25 -5.42 -6.26 4.67
N PRO A 26 -4.81 -7.39 5.07
CA PRO A 26 -5.56 -8.47 5.69
C PRO A 26 -6.19 -7.97 6.98
N ALA A 27 -7.43 -8.39 7.24
CA ALA A 27 -8.11 -8.08 8.50
C ALA A 27 -7.40 -8.73 9.71
N GLU A 28 -6.72 -9.86 9.50
CA GLU A 28 -5.94 -10.54 10.53
C GLU A 28 -4.51 -10.03 10.61
N ILE A 29 -4.14 -9.45 11.77
CA ILE A 29 -2.79 -8.93 12.02
C ILE A 29 -1.72 -10.04 12.00
N ARG A 30 -2.09 -11.29 12.34
CA ARG A 30 -1.19 -12.45 12.40
C ARG A 30 -1.77 -13.69 11.74
N ALA A 31 -2.36 -13.52 10.56
CA ALA A 31 -2.72 -14.67 9.74
C ALA A 31 -1.48 -15.55 9.46
N PRO A 32 -1.61 -16.88 9.45
CA PRO A 32 -0.52 -17.77 9.07
C PRO A 32 0.04 -17.41 7.68
N ALA A 33 1.36 -17.28 7.56
CA ALA A 33 1.96 -16.96 6.26
C ALA A 33 1.56 -17.98 5.19
N GLY A 34 1.00 -17.46 4.08
CA GLY A 34 0.50 -18.24 2.95
C GLY A 34 -0.96 -18.71 3.06
N SER A 35 -1.74 -18.24 4.04
CA SER A 35 -3.19 -18.46 4.11
C SER A 35 -3.98 -17.34 3.40
N LEU A 36 -5.25 -17.62 3.07
CA LEU A 36 -6.14 -16.65 2.42
C LEU A 36 -6.41 -15.40 3.27
N PRO A 37 -6.71 -15.49 4.59
CA PRO A 37 -6.98 -14.31 5.41
C PRO A 37 -5.75 -13.39 5.61
N GLY A 38 -4.54 -13.88 5.28
CA GLY A 38 -3.29 -13.13 5.41
C GLY A 38 -2.79 -12.52 4.10
N VAL A 39 -3.57 -12.59 3.03
CA VAL A 39 -3.21 -11.97 1.76
C VAL A 39 -3.23 -10.45 1.92
N SER A 40 -2.18 -9.80 1.44
CA SER A 40 -2.09 -8.34 1.32
C SER A 40 -1.80 -7.98 -0.12
N GLY A 41 -2.63 -7.10 -0.68
CA GLY A 41 -2.53 -6.61 -2.04
C GLY A 41 -2.15 -5.13 -2.12
N PHE A 42 -1.69 -4.69 -3.28
CA PHE A 42 -1.53 -3.28 -3.58
C PHE A 42 -1.86 -3.08 -5.05
N GLN A 43 -2.94 -2.37 -5.33
CA GLN A 43 -3.38 -2.06 -6.68
C GLN A 43 -2.95 -0.66 -7.07
N ILE A 44 -2.51 -0.50 -8.31
CA ILE A 44 -2.07 0.76 -8.88
C ILE A 44 -2.73 0.92 -10.25
N SER A 45 -3.39 2.04 -10.45
CA SER A 45 -3.79 2.54 -11.76
C SER A 45 -2.95 3.75 -12.09
N PHE A 46 -2.45 3.81 -13.33
CA PHE A 46 -1.68 4.94 -13.83
C PHE A 46 -1.95 5.16 -15.31
N SER A 47 -1.95 6.43 -15.74
CA SER A 47 -2.42 6.82 -17.08
C SER A 47 -1.71 8.07 -17.59
N SER A 48 -1.87 8.33 -18.88
CA SER A 48 -1.56 9.61 -19.54
C SER A 48 -2.72 10.62 -19.47
N GLY A 49 -3.83 10.25 -18.87
CA GLY A 49 -4.96 11.13 -18.55
C GLY A 49 -5.31 11.07 -17.08
N ASP A 50 -6.28 11.89 -16.69
CA ASP A 50 -6.71 12.00 -15.28
C ASP A 50 -7.33 10.69 -14.77
N ILE A 51 -6.95 10.29 -13.56
CA ILE A 51 -7.45 9.12 -12.86
C ILE A 51 -8.08 9.54 -11.54
N HIS A 52 -9.28 9.02 -11.29
CA HIS A 52 -10.00 9.24 -10.03
C HIS A 52 -10.26 7.96 -9.24
N THR A 53 -9.89 6.80 -9.79
CA THR A 53 -10.11 5.49 -9.18
C THR A 53 -8.90 4.57 -9.41
N PRO A 54 -8.57 3.68 -8.46
CA PRO A 54 -7.60 2.61 -8.68
C PRO A 54 -8.01 1.61 -9.78
N GLY A 55 -9.24 1.71 -10.30
CA GLY A 55 -9.79 0.83 -11.34
C GLY A 55 -10.50 -0.39 -10.76
N ASP A 56 -11.40 -0.99 -11.53
CA ASP A 56 -12.20 -2.15 -11.09
C ASP A 56 -11.48 -3.48 -11.30
N ARG A 57 -10.62 -3.56 -12.32
CA ARG A 57 -9.94 -4.79 -12.73
C ARG A 57 -8.50 -4.50 -13.13
N PRO A 58 -7.49 -5.17 -12.54
CA PRO A 58 -6.11 -5.05 -12.99
C PRO A 58 -5.91 -5.73 -14.35
N ASP A 59 -4.95 -5.21 -15.13
CA ASP A 59 -4.45 -5.84 -16.36
C ASP A 59 -3.36 -6.88 -16.09
N VAL A 60 -2.61 -6.70 -14.99
CA VAL A 60 -1.50 -7.57 -14.58
C VAL A 60 -1.59 -7.86 -13.09
N LEU A 61 -1.56 -9.14 -12.73
CA LEU A 61 -1.51 -9.64 -11.36
C LEU A 61 -0.12 -10.23 -11.06
N VAL A 62 0.55 -9.69 -10.04
CA VAL A 62 1.78 -10.27 -9.49
C VAL A 62 1.46 -11.08 -8.23
N ALA A 63 1.46 -12.41 -8.35
CA ALA A 63 1.13 -13.33 -7.28
C ALA A 63 2.38 -13.98 -6.68
N MET A 64 2.76 -13.53 -5.47
CA MET A 64 3.96 -14.02 -4.77
C MET A 64 3.80 -15.43 -4.16
N ASN A 65 2.57 -15.95 -4.09
CA ASN A 65 2.22 -17.26 -3.56
C ASN A 65 0.81 -17.69 -4.04
N PRO A 66 0.40 -18.96 -3.83
CA PRO A 66 -0.91 -19.45 -4.24
C PRO A 66 -2.11 -18.73 -3.59
N ALA A 67 -2.00 -18.31 -2.32
CA ALA A 67 -3.10 -17.62 -1.66
C ALA A 67 -3.40 -16.27 -2.32
N ALA A 68 -2.36 -15.51 -2.67
CA ALA A 68 -2.49 -14.24 -3.40
C ALA A 68 -3.12 -14.45 -4.79
N LEU A 69 -2.76 -15.53 -5.49
CA LEU A 69 -3.41 -15.89 -6.76
C LEU A 69 -4.90 -16.17 -6.54
N LYS A 70 -5.24 -17.04 -5.59
CA LYS A 70 -6.62 -17.46 -5.33
C LYS A 70 -7.55 -16.31 -4.96
N VAL A 71 -7.06 -15.37 -4.14
CA VAL A 71 -7.85 -14.23 -3.66
C VAL A 71 -8.13 -13.23 -4.80
N ASN A 72 -7.16 -12.96 -5.68
CA ASN A 72 -7.22 -11.82 -6.60
C ASN A 72 -7.46 -12.20 -8.07
N ILE A 73 -7.41 -13.49 -8.43
CA ILE A 73 -7.56 -13.90 -9.84
C ILE A 73 -8.94 -13.53 -10.44
N ALA A 74 -9.99 -13.47 -9.61
CA ALA A 74 -11.32 -13.10 -10.08
C ALA A 74 -11.44 -11.65 -10.54
N ASP A 75 -10.55 -10.77 -10.04
CA ASP A 75 -10.54 -9.35 -10.39
C ASP A 75 -9.75 -9.09 -11.69
N LEU A 76 -8.82 -9.98 -12.05
CA LEU A 76 -8.01 -9.86 -13.26
C LEU A 76 -8.87 -9.92 -14.52
N VAL A 77 -8.61 -9.02 -15.48
CA VAL A 77 -9.30 -9.07 -16.78
C VAL A 77 -9.02 -10.39 -17.51
N PRO A 78 -9.99 -10.94 -18.28
CA PRO A 78 -9.73 -12.08 -19.16
C PRO A 78 -8.60 -11.75 -20.14
N GLY A 79 -7.64 -12.67 -20.29
CA GLY A 79 -6.41 -12.43 -21.06
C GLY A 79 -5.36 -11.58 -20.35
N GLY A 80 -5.62 -11.14 -19.11
CA GLY A 80 -4.65 -10.40 -18.29
C GLY A 80 -3.38 -11.20 -18.00
N GLY A 81 -2.31 -10.48 -17.66
CA GLY A 81 -1.02 -11.07 -17.30
C GLY A 81 -1.01 -11.58 -15.87
N ILE A 82 -0.51 -12.80 -15.65
CA ILE A 82 -0.28 -13.38 -14.33
C ILE A 82 1.20 -13.63 -14.19
N ILE A 83 1.86 -12.93 -13.26
CA ILE A 83 3.27 -13.19 -12.91
C ILE A 83 3.30 -13.93 -11.58
N VAL A 84 3.77 -15.17 -11.57
CA VAL A 84 3.83 -16.01 -10.36
C VAL A 84 5.25 -16.30 -9.91
N ASN A 85 5.46 -16.31 -8.59
CA ASN A 85 6.66 -16.87 -7.99
C ASN A 85 6.52 -18.40 -7.87
N THR A 86 7.04 -19.16 -8.83
CA THR A 86 6.87 -20.63 -8.88
C THR A 86 7.46 -21.34 -7.67
N ASP A 87 8.53 -20.80 -7.06
CA ASP A 87 9.13 -21.37 -5.83
C ASP A 87 8.13 -21.42 -4.66
N ALA A 88 7.09 -20.58 -4.69
CA ALA A 88 6.06 -20.53 -3.65
C ALA A 88 4.92 -21.54 -3.87
N PHE A 89 4.80 -22.17 -5.05
CA PHE A 89 3.76 -23.14 -5.40
C PHE A 89 4.16 -24.58 -5.01
N ASN A 90 4.51 -24.74 -3.72
CA ASN A 90 4.76 -26.05 -3.12
C ASN A 90 3.51 -26.60 -2.42
N GLU A 91 3.50 -27.90 -2.15
CA GLU A 91 2.37 -28.63 -1.55
C GLU A 91 1.86 -27.99 -0.25
N ILE A 92 2.77 -27.50 0.61
CA ILE A 92 2.42 -26.87 1.88
C ILE A 92 1.61 -25.59 1.65
N ASN A 93 2.06 -24.73 0.73
CA ASN A 93 1.41 -23.46 0.45
C ASN A 93 0.11 -23.65 -0.34
N LEU A 94 0.05 -24.61 -1.27
CA LEU A 94 -1.17 -24.98 -1.98
C LEU A 94 -2.26 -25.43 -0.99
N ARG A 95 -1.91 -26.30 -0.04
CA ARG A 95 -2.83 -26.75 1.01
C ARG A 95 -3.31 -25.59 1.90
N LYS A 96 -2.41 -24.68 2.31
CA LYS A 96 -2.78 -23.49 3.10
C LYS A 96 -3.72 -22.54 2.36
N ALA A 97 -3.56 -22.43 1.04
CA ALA A 97 -4.46 -21.68 0.16
C ALA A 97 -5.75 -22.45 -0.17
N GLY A 98 -5.85 -23.73 0.24
CA GLY A 98 -7.01 -24.58 -0.03
C GLY A 98 -7.14 -24.98 -1.50
N TYR A 99 -6.02 -25.20 -2.20
CA TYR A 99 -6.01 -25.81 -3.52
C TYR A 99 -5.99 -27.34 -3.42
N GLU A 100 -6.80 -28.02 -4.23
CA GLU A 100 -6.79 -29.48 -4.37
C GLU A 100 -5.71 -29.94 -5.38
N SER A 101 -5.48 -29.14 -6.42
CA SER A 101 -4.46 -29.32 -7.45
C SER A 101 -3.64 -28.05 -7.64
N ASP A 102 -2.44 -28.19 -8.22
CA ASP A 102 -1.60 -27.05 -8.57
C ASP A 102 -2.23 -26.26 -9.74
N PRO A 103 -2.66 -24.99 -9.53
CA PRO A 103 -3.32 -24.19 -10.57
C PRO A 103 -2.39 -23.90 -11.76
N LEU A 104 -1.07 -24.01 -11.58
CA LEU A 104 -0.10 -23.86 -12.66
C LEU A 104 -0.12 -25.06 -13.62
N LYS A 105 -0.68 -26.21 -13.19
CA LYS A 105 -0.65 -27.47 -13.95
C LYS A 105 -2.02 -28.00 -14.35
N ASP A 106 -3.10 -27.55 -13.71
CA ASP A 106 -4.46 -28.09 -13.87
C ASP A 106 -5.31 -27.41 -14.95
N ARG A 107 -4.70 -26.52 -15.73
CA ARG A 107 -5.35 -25.74 -16.82
C ARG A 107 -6.37 -24.70 -16.35
N SER A 108 -6.52 -24.46 -15.05
CA SER A 108 -7.40 -23.40 -14.53
C SER A 108 -7.03 -21.99 -15.01
N LEU A 109 -5.77 -21.78 -15.42
CA LEU A 109 -5.24 -20.49 -15.87
C LEU A 109 -5.24 -20.29 -17.40
N GLN A 110 -5.86 -21.19 -18.19
CA GLN A 110 -5.82 -21.13 -19.67
C GLN A 110 -6.37 -19.84 -20.30
N GLY A 111 -7.17 -19.06 -19.56
CA GLY A 111 -7.70 -17.77 -20.01
C GLY A 111 -6.78 -16.58 -19.78
N TYR A 112 -5.56 -16.78 -19.29
CA TYR A 112 -4.64 -15.72 -18.90
C TYR A 112 -3.25 -15.90 -19.51
N ASN A 113 -2.49 -14.81 -19.60
CA ASN A 113 -1.10 -14.85 -20.00
C ASN A 113 -0.24 -15.15 -18.77
N LEU A 114 0.12 -16.43 -18.56
CA LEU A 114 0.88 -16.89 -17.41
C LEU A 114 2.39 -16.77 -17.60
N TYR A 115 3.05 -16.09 -16.67
CA TYR A 115 4.50 -15.88 -16.60
C TYR A 115 5.04 -16.51 -15.31
N GLU A 116 5.76 -17.60 -15.47
CA GLU A 116 6.26 -18.43 -14.37
C GLU A 116 7.72 -18.10 -14.04
N ILE A 117 7.96 -17.45 -12.89
CA ILE A 117 9.30 -17.00 -12.52
C ILE A 117 9.72 -17.62 -11.18
N PRO A 118 10.87 -18.31 -11.09
CA PRO A 118 11.41 -18.80 -9.82
C PRO A 118 12.09 -17.65 -9.05
N MET A 119 11.31 -16.67 -8.61
CA MET A 119 11.80 -15.41 -8.05
C MET A 119 12.68 -15.60 -6.81
N SER A 120 12.36 -16.59 -5.97
CA SER A 120 13.10 -16.84 -4.73
C SER A 120 14.48 -17.42 -5.05
N THR A 121 14.54 -18.34 -6.00
CA THR A 121 15.79 -18.91 -6.51
C THR A 121 16.66 -17.84 -7.18
N MET A 122 16.06 -16.99 -8.04
CA MET A 122 16.77 -15.92 -8.72
C MET A 122 17.38 -14.90 -7.75
N VAL A 123 16.63 -14.54 -6.71
CA VAL A 123 17.10 -13.60 -5.68
C VAL A 123 18.19 -14.20 -4.80
N ALA A 124 18.11 -15.50 -4.50
CA ALA A 124 19.18 -16.21 -3.79
C ALA A 124 20.50 -16.16 -4.55
N ASN A 125 20.45 -16.43 -5.86
CA ASN A 125 21.63 -16.35 -6.73
C ASN A 125 22.17 -14.92 -6.82
N ALA A 126 21.29 -13.92 -6.97
CA ALA A 126 21.71 -12.51 -7.04
C ALA A 126 22.37 -12.01 -5.75
N CYS A 127 21.95 -12.53 -4.59
CA CYS A 127 22.46 -12.13 -3.28
C CYS A 127 23.63 -12.99 -2.78
N GLU A 128 24.17 -13.88 -3.61
CA GLU A 128 25.30 -14.72 -3.25
C GLU A 128 26.52 -13.88 -2.81
N GLY A 129 27.23 -14.36 -1.79
CA GLY A 129 28.42 -13.69 -1.24
C GLY A 129 28.14 -12.54 -0.25
N LEU A 130 26.88 -12.18 0.03
CA LEU A 130 26.55 -11.12 1.00
C LEU A 130 26.53 -11.57 2.47
N GLY A 131 26.78 -12.86 2.75
CA GLY A 131 26.79 -13.40 4.12
C GLY A 131 25.42 -13.33 4.83
N MET A 132 24.33 -13.18 4.07
CA MET A 132 22.98 -13.06 4.60
C MET A 132 22.32 -14.44 4.77
N THR A 133 21.42 -14.54 5.75
CA THR A 133 20.61 -15.76 5.92
C THR A 133 19.58 -15.89 4.79
N SER A 134 19.17 -17.12 4.46
CA SER A 134 18.15 -17.37 3.44
C SER A 134 16.85 -16.61 3.71
N LYS A 135 16.47 -16.46 4.99
CA LYS A 135 15.28 -15.69 5.39
C LYS A 135 15.41 -14.20 5.07
N GLN A 136 16.60 -13.62 5.24
CA GLN A 136 16.82 -12.20 4.92
C GLN A 136 16.80 -11.97 3.41
N ILE A 137 17.41 -12.89 2.64
CA ILE A 137 17.37 -12.88 1.17
C ILE A 137 15.93 -13.01 0.68
N GLU A 138 15.13 -13.90 1.27
CA GLU A 138 13.74 -14.10 0.86
C GLU A 138 12.88 -12.82 1.01
N LEU A 139 13.24 -11.91 1.93
CA LEU A 139 12.52 -10.64 2.09
C LEU A 139 12.75 -9.66 0.93
N THR A 140 13.83 -9.82 0.14
CA THR A 140 14.15 -8.93 -0.98
C THR A 140 13.44 -9.31 -2.28
N LYS A 141 12.74 -10.46 -2.33
CA LYS A 141 11.96 -10.90 -3.51
C LYS A 141 10.92 -9.90 -4.01
N ASN A 142 10.44 -9.06 -3.10
CA ASN A 142 9.55 -7.94 -3.40
C ASN A 142 10.20 -6.90 -4.34
N PHE A 143 11.52 -6.69 -4.25
CA PHE A 143 12.26 -5.83 -5.16
C PHE A 143 12.58 -6.51 -6.49
N PHE A 144 12.74 -7.83 -6.52
CA PHE A 144 12.82 -8.56 -7.78
C PHE A 144 11.54 -8.40 -8.59
N ALA A 145 10.39 -8.62 -7.96
CA ALA A 145 9.10 -8.35 -8.60
C ALA A 145 8.99 -6.89 -9.07
N LEU A 146 9.45 -5.92 -8.27
CA LEU A 146 9.49 -4.51 -8.67
C LEU A 146 10.35 -4.29 -9.92
N GLY A 147 11.51 -4.93 -10.01
CA GLY A 147 12.42 -4.83 -11.15
C GLY A 147 11.79 -5.34 -12.44
N VAL A 148 11.11 -6.49 -12.38
CA VAL A 148 10.34 -7.04 -13.52
C VAL A 148 9.26 -6.05 -13.95
N MET A 149 8.52 -5.46 -13.00
CA MET A 149 7.48 -4.48 -13.31
C MET A 149 8.05 -3.17 -13.87
N PHE A 150 9.23 -2.74 -13.42
CA PHE A 150 9.90 -1.58 -13.99
C PHE A 150 10.31 -1.82 -15.43
N TRP A 151 10.83 -3.00 -15.75
CA TRP A 151 11.13 -3.37 -17.12
C TRP A 151 9.87 -3.43 -17.99
N LEU A 152 8.79 -4.06 -17.48
CA LEU A 152 7.53 -4.26 -18.19
C LEU A 152 6.84 -2.92 -18.57
N TYR A 153 7.02 -1.89 -17.74
CA TYR A 153 6.40 -0.57 -17.90
C TYR A 153 7.41 0.56 -18.20
N GLU A 154 8.62 0.23 -18.68
CA GLU A 154 9.68 1.18 -19.03
C GLU A 154 9.98 2.24 -17.93
N ARG A 155 10.06 1.80 -16.67
CA ARG A 155 10.34 2.64 -15.51
C ARG A 155 11.84 2.65 -15.15
N SER A 156 12.31 3.81 -14.71
CA SER A 156 13.67 4.00 -14.20
C SER A 156 13.84 3.41 -12.79
N MET A 157 14.94 2.70 -12.55
CA MET A 157 15.31 2.22 -11.21
C MET A 157 15.89 3.30 -10.29
N GLY A 158 16.40 4.41 -10.84
CA GLY A 158 17.27 5.33 -10.10
C GLY A 158 16.65 5.99 -8.87
N ALA A 159 15.36 6.34 -8.93
CA ALA A 159 14.64 6.89 -7.77
C ALA A 159 14.51 5.84 -6.64
N THR A 160 14.21 4.60 -7.00
CA THR A 160 14.09 3.49 -6.04
C THR A 160 15.45 3.11 -5.46
N GLU A 161 16.53 3.11 -6.26
CA GLU A 161 17.90 2.86 -5.79
C GLU A 161 18.34 3.88 -4.74
N LYS A 162 18.09 5.18 -5.01
CA LYS A 162 18.35 6.24 -4.05
C LYS A 162 17.54 6.04 -2.76
N TRP A 163 16.26 5.70 -2.89
CA TRP A 163 15.41 5.40 -1.74
C TRP A 163 15.92 4.19 -0.93
N ILE A 164 16.40 3.13 -1.59
CA ILE A 164 17.00 1.96 -0.92
C ILE A 164 18.21 2.39 -0.10
N ALA A 165 19.10 3.20 -0.68
CA ALA A 165 20.30 3.69 -0.01
C ALA A 165 19.96 4.54 1.23
N GLU A 166 18.97 5.42 1.13
CA GLU A 166 18.52 6.26 2.24
C GLU A 166 17.80 5.45 3.33
N LYS A 167 16.88 4.56 2.94
CA LYS A 167 16.05 3.78 3.87
C LYS A 167 16.87 2.80 4.70
N PHE A 168 17.86 2.18 4.08
CA PHE A 168 18.71 1.15 4.70
C PHE A 168 20.11 1.69 5.03
N ALA A 169 20.27 3.01 5.17
CA ALA A 169 21.51 3.63 5.62
C ALA A 169 22.01 2.98 6.93
N GLY A 170 23.28 2.58 6.95
CA GLY A 170 23.89 1.84 8.05
C GLY A 170 23.62 0.33 8.06
N LYS A 171 22.92 -0.21 7.05
CA LYS A 171 22.67 -1.64 6.84
C LYS A 171 23.09 -2.06 5.43
N ASP A 172 24.37 -1.88 5.11
CA ASP A 172 24.91 -1.97 3.75
C ASP A 172 24.59 -3.29 3.05
N ALA A 173 24.68 -4.43 3.75
CA ALA A 173 24.32 -5.73 3.19
C ALA A 173 22.83 -5.81 2.78
N VAL A 174 21.93 -5.20 3.56
CA VAL A 174 20.49 -5.17 3.25
C VAL A 174 20.21 -4.23 2.09
N ALA A 175 20.84 -3.05 2.08
CA ALA A 175 20.72 -2.10 0.96
C ALA A 175 21.18 -2.76 -0.35
N GLU A 176 22.35 -3.38 -0.33
CA GLU A 176 22.93 -4.06 -1.48
C GLU A 176 22.08 -5.26 -1.93
N ALA A 177 21.56 -6.07 -1.02
CA ALA A 177 20.68 -7.19 -1.38
C ALA A 177 19.39 -6.73 -2.07
N ASN A 178 18.75 -5.65 -1.58
CA ASN A 178 17.56 -5.10 -2.24
C ASN A 178 17.90 -4.49 -3.61
N ARG A 179 19.05 -3.83 -3.74
CA ARG A 179 19.54 -3.29 -5.01
C ARG A 179 19.81 -4.41 -6.02
N ARG A 180 20.52 -5.47 -5.63
CA ARG A 180 20.78 -6.64 -6.48
C ARG A 180 19.50 -7.35 -6.88
N ALA A 181 18.55 -7.53 -5.97
CA ALA A 181 17.25 -8.11 -6.29
C ALA A 181 16.49 -7.26 -7.33
N LEU A 182 16.49 -5.92 -7.18
CA LEU A 182 15.89 -5.00 -8.14
C LEU A 182 16.50 -5.13 -9.54
N HIS A 183 17.83 -5.06 -9.64
CA HIS A 183 18.52 -5.23 -10.93
C HIS A 183 18.31 -6.62 -11.53
N ALA A 184 18.33 -7.67 -10.71
CA ALA A 184 18.11 -9.03 -11.19
C ALA A 184 16.70 -9.19 -11.78
N GLY A 185 15.69 -8.56 -11.19
CA GLY A 185 14.34 -8.53 -11.74
C GLY A 185 14.25 -7.78 -13.07
N TYR A 186 14.89 -6.62 -13.17
CA TYR A 186 14.93 -5.84 -14.41
C TYR A 186 15.66 -6.59 -15.53
N ALA A 187 16.84 -7.13 -15.24
CA ALA A 187 17.64 -7.91 -16.18
C ALA A 187 16.94 -9.22 -16.58
N PHE A 188 16.15 -9.84 -15.69
CA PHE A 188 15.32 -10.99 -16.05
C PHE A 188 14.31 -10.62 -17.13
N GLY A 189 13.66 -9.46 -17.02
CA GLY A 189 12.84 -8.93 -18.09
C GLY A 189 13.61 -8.82 -19.40
N GLU A 190 14.75 -8.15 -19.41
CA GLU A 190 15.54 -7.89 -20.63
C GLU A 190 16.06 -9.15 -21.33
N THR A 191 16.43 -10.16 -20.55
CA THR A 191 17.11 -11.36 -21.05
C THR A 191 16.16 -12.49 -21.39
N THR A 192 14.93 -12.45 -20.89
CA THR A 192 13.95 -13.50 -21.16
C THR A 192 13.02 -13.10 -22.28
N GLU A 193 12.80 -13.99 -23.24
CA GLU A 193 11.76 -13.84 -24.26
C GLU A 193 10.36 -14.22 -23.72
N MET A 194 10.21 -14.23 -22.39
CA MET A 194 9.00 -14.67 -21.69
C MET A 194 7.85 -13.68 -21.89
N PHE A 195 8.16 -12.39 -22.00
CA PHE A 195 7.17 -11.35 -22.24
C PHE A 195 7.23 -10.93 -23.72
N HIS A 196 6.09 -11.02 -24.41
CA HIS A 196 6.00 -10.62 -25.81
C HIS A 196 5.69 -9.12 -26.01
N THR A 197 5.47 -8.37 -24.92
CA THR A 197 5.02 -6.99 -24.99
C THR A 197 5.59 -6.19 -23.84
N HIS A 198 6.00 -4.95 -24.15
CA HIS A 198 6.26 -3.90 -23.19
C HIS A 198 5.17 -2.85 -23.27
N TYR A 199 4.83 -2.26 -22.13
CA TYR A 199 3.79 -1.25 -22.04
C TYR A 199 4.43 0.12 -21.82
N ARG A 200 4.22 1.03 -22.77
CA ARG A 200 4.61 2.42 -22.61
C ARG A 200 3.38 3.29 -22.37
N VAL A 201 3.23 3.76 -21.14
CA VAL A 201 2.22 4.76 -20.79
C VAL A 201 2.87 6.13 -20.88
N ALA A 202 2.40 6.97 -21.80
CA ALA A 202 2.91 8.33 -21.97
C ALA A 202 2.67 9.17 -20.70
N PRO A 203 3.47 10.23 -20.45
CA PRO A 203 3.20 11.16 -19.35
C PRO A 203 1.80 11.79 -19.47
N ALA A 204 1.21 12.12 -18.32
CA ALA A 204 -0.07 12.81 -18.24
C ALA A 204 0.07 14.32 -18.47
N HIS A 205 -1.00 14.94 -18.97
CA HIS A 205 -1.07 16.38 -19.15
C HIS A 205 -1.48 17.06 -17.84
N LEU A 206 -0.53 17.17 -16.92
CA LEU A 206 -0.74 17.77 -15.61
C LEU A 206 -0.45 19.29 -15.64
N PRO A 207 -1.29 20.13 -15.00
CA PRO A 207 -0.98 21.55 -14.83
C PRO A 207 0.40 21.77 -14.17
N PRO A 208 1.18 22.80 -14.54
CA PRO A 208 2.45 23.08 -13.86
C PRO A 208 2.23 23.35 -12.36
N GLY A 209 2.98 22.67 -11.49
CA GLY A 209 2.82 22.83 -10.04
C GLY A 209 3.69 21.90 -9.22
N MET A 210 3.62 22.07 -7.89
CA MET A 210 4.21 21.14 -6.94
C MET A 210 3.17 20.09 -6.56
N TYR A 211 3.46 18.84 -6.90
CA TYR A 211 2.59 17.70 -6.60
C TYR A 211 3.03 17.01 -5.31
N ARG A 212 2.06 16.51 -4.56
CA ARG A 212 2.29 15.73 -3.35
C ARG A 212 1.47 14.45 -3.41
N ASN A 213 2.15 13.31 -3.27
CA ASN A 213 1.48 12.05 -2.98
C ASN A 213 1.04 12.05 -1.51
N ILE A 214 -0.24 11.82 -1.26
CA ILE A 214 -0.85 11.89 0.06
C ILE A 214 -2.04 10.94 0.15
N THR A 215 -2.23 10.32 1.32
CA THR A 215 -3.41 9.49 1.60
C THR A 215 -4.61 10.34 2.01
N GLY A 216 -5.82 9.78 1.95
CA GLY A 216 -7.04 10.48 2.40
C GLY A 216 -6.99 10.90 3.88
N ASN A 217 -6.44 10.05 4.76
CA ASN A 217 -6.28 10.35 6.18
C ASN A 217 -5.27 11.47 6.43
N GLU A 218 -4.14 11.49 5.73
CA GLU A 218 -3.16 12.57 5.79
C GLU A 218 -3.75 13.89 5.27
N ALA A 219 -4.46 13.86 4.14
CA ALA A 219 -5.13 15.03 3.59
C ALA A 219 -6.19 15.58 4.56
N THR A 220 -6.95 14.71 5.21
CA THR A 220 -7.94 15.09 6.24
C THR A 220 -7.25 15.74 7.44
N ALA A 221 -6.16 15.15 7.95
CA ALA A 221 -5.39 15.72 9.04
C ALA A 221 -4.81 17.12 8.69
N LEU A 222 -4.28 17.30 7.48
CA LEU A 222 -3.82 18.60 7.00
C LEU A 222 -4.97 19.60 6.84
N GLY A 223 -6.15 19.14 6.41
CA GLY A 223 -7.37 19.95 6.36
C GLY A 223 -7.75 20.48 7.74
N PHE A 224 -7.72 19.63 8.76
CA PHE A 224 -7.96 20.00 10.15
C PHE A 224 -6.93 21.00 10.70
N VAL A 225 -5.64 20.79 10.41
CA VAL A 225 -4.58 21.76 10.75
C VAL A 225 -4.85 23.10 10.08
N THR A 226 -5.17 23.09 8.79
CA THR A 226 -5.48 24.30 8.01
C THR A 226 -6.67 25.04 8.60
N ALA A 227 -7.76 24.33 8.92
CA ALA A 227 -8.94 24.92 9.54
C ALA A 227 -8.61 25.58 10.89
N SER A 228 -7.79 24.94 11.73
CA SER A 228 -7.31 25.51 12.99
C SER A 228 -6.50 26.80 12.78
N ARG A 229 -5.60 26.83 11.79
CA ARG A 229 -4.81 28.02 11.48
C ARG A 229 -5.69 29.17 10.99
N LEU A 230 -6.58 28.89 10.04
CA LEU A 230 -7.43 29.91 9.42
C LEU A 230 -8.49 30.46 10.39
N ALA A 231 -9.00 29.61 11.30
CA ALA A 231 -9.95 30.04 12.32
C ALA A 231 -9.28 30.70 13.53
N GLU A 232 -7.94 30.74 13.58
CA GLU A 232 -7.14 31.23 14.72
C GLU A 232 -7.56 30.59 16.06
N ARG A 233 -7.82 29.28 16.04
CA ARG A 233 -8.27 28.52 17.20
C ARG A 233 -7.42 27.27 17.42
N ASP A 234 -7.15 26.97 18.68
CA ASP A 234 -6.58 25.69 19.09
C ASP A 234 -7.48 24.55 18.60
N LEU A 235 -6.87 23.45 18.17
CA LEU A 235 -7.59 22.23 17.80
C LEU A 235 -7.40 21.18 18.87
N PHE A 236 -8.50 20.57 19.28
CA PHE A 236 -8.51 19.44 20.19
C PHE A 236 -9.19 18.25 19.53
N LEU A 237 -8.41 17.21 19.26
CA LEU A 237 -8.92 15.94 18.76
C LEU A 237 -8.96 14.91 19.90
N ALA A 238 -10.13 14.36 20.17
CA ALA A 238 -10.28 13.16 20.99
C ALA A 238 -10.86 12.02 20.15
N SER A 239 -10.14 10.90 20.04
CA SER A 239 -10.58 9.74 19.25
C SER A 239 -10.25 8.42 19.93
N TYR A 240 -11.09 7.43 19.69
CA TYR A 240 -10.82 6.04 20.03
C TYR A 240 -10.26 5.31 18.78
N PRO A 241 -9.22 4.48 18.91
CA PRO A 241 -8.63 3.81 17.76
C PRO A 241 -9.62 2.84 17.07
N ILE A 242 -9.95 3.12 15.82
CA ILE A 242 -10.78 2.28 14.96
C ILE A 242 -10.32 2.40 13.50
N THR A 243 -10.22 1.27 12.78
CA THR A 243 -9.90 1.26 11.35
C THR A 243 -11.09 1.80 10.54
N PRO A 244 -10.88 2.70 9.56
CA PRO A 244 -9.61 3.26 9.05
C PRO A 244 -9.21 4.62 9.64
N ALA A 245 -9.88 5.10 10.71
CA ALA A 245 -9.78 6.47 11.19
C ALA A 245 -8.59 6.77 12.13
N SER A 246 -7.97 5.74 12.72
CA SER A 246 -6.87 5.89 13.70
C SER A 246 -5.69 6.69 13.16
N ASP A 247 -5.38 6.56 11.86
CA ASP A 247 -4.24 7.26 11.25
C ASP A 247 -4.38 8.78 11.30
N ILE A 248 -5.61 9.31 11.31
CA ILE A 248 -5.82 10.77 11.44
C ILE A 248 -5.28 11.27 12.78
N LEU A 249 -5.52 10.53 13.87
CA LEU A 249 -4.96 10.85 15.19
C LEU A 249 -3.44 10.76 15.18
N HIS A 250 -2.87 9.70 14.58
CA HIS A 250 -1.42 9.54 14.46
C HIS A 250 -0.79 10.73 13.73
N GLN A 251 -1.35 11.14 12.58
CA GLN A 251 -0.87 12.28 11.80
C GLN A 251 -0.95 13.59 12.61
N LEU A 252 -2.11 13.87 13.22
CA LEU A 252 -2.30 15.08 14.04
C LEU A 252 -1.38 15.15 15.25
N SER A 253 -0.98 14.00 15.82
CA SER A 253 -0.07 13.95 16.97
C SER A 253 1.32 14.53 16.67
N SER A 254 1.73 14.59 15.39
CA SER A 254 3.00 15.19 14.97
C SER A 254 2.94 16.74 14.89
N TYR A 255 1.74 17.32 14.84
CA TYR A 255 1.52 18.75 14.67
C TYR A 255 1.30 19.53 15.99
N LYS A 256 1.74 18.97 17.13
CA LYS A 256 1.61 19.62 18.47
C LYS A 256 2.24 21.02 18.54
N HIS A 257 3.32 21.25 17.79
CA HIS A 257 3.99 22.55 17.68
C HIS A 257 3.10 23.63 17.06
N LEU A 258 2.01 23.24 16.40
CA LEU A 258 0.96 24.11 15.90
C LEU A 258 -0.20 24.22 16.89
N GLY A 259 -0.03 24.00 18.19
CA GLY A 259 -1.16 24.14 19.15
C GLY A 259 -2.27 23.10 18.99
N ILE A 260 -2.01 22.01 18.26
CA ILE A 260 -2.91 20.86 18.13
C ILE A 260 -2.74 19.94 19.34
N LYS A 261 -3.84 19.63 20.01
CA LYS A 261 -3.90 18.67 21.12
C LYS A 261 -4.64 17.43 20.64
N THR A 262 -4.06 16.26 20.91
CA THR A 262 -4.63 14.96 20.56
C THR A 262 -4.74 14.12 21.83
N VAL A 263 -5.86 13.44 22.00
CA VAL A 263 -6.12 12.50 23.10
C VAL A 263 -6.65 11.21 22.52
N GLN A 264 -6.02 10.10 22.91
CA GLN A 264 -6.59 8.77 22.71
C GLN A 264 -7.53 8.49 23.87
N SER A 265 -8.82 8.44 23.59
CA SER A 265 -9.86 8.16 24.58
C SER A 265 -9.99 6.65 24.84
N GLU A 266 -10.66 6.31 25.93
CA GLU A 266 -10.97 4.95 26.37
C GLU A 266 -12.06 4.27 25.53
N ASP A 267 -13.01 5.05 25.01
CA ASP A 267 -14.08 4.61 24.11
C ASP A 267 -14.59 5.78 23.23
N GLU A 268 -15.51 5.50 22.32
CA GLU A 268 -16.09 6.51 21.43
C GLU A 268 -16.99 7.53 22.13
N ILE A 269 -17.60 7.19 23.27
CA ILE A 269 -18.50 8.08 24.03
C ILE A 269 -17.65 9.15 24.73
N ALA A 270 -16.60 8.74 25.43
CA ALA A 270 -15.61 9.62 26.03
C ALA A 270 -14.93 10.51 24.98
N ALA A 271 -14.61 9.96 23.82
CA ALA A 271 -14.01 10.72 22.72
C ALA A 271 -14.89 11.89 22.23
N ILE A 272 -16.18 11.65 21.98
CA ILE A 272 -17.06 12.75 21.56
C ILE A 272 -17.39 13.70 22.72
N GLY A 273 -17.55 13.18 23.95
CA GLY A 273 -17.77 14.03 25.12
C GLY A 273 -16.63 15.01 25.36
N ALA A 274 -15.38 14.55 25.21
CA ALA A 274 -14.20 15.40 25.31
C ALA A 274 -14.12 16.41 24.16
N ALA A 275 -14.49 16.03 22.93
CA ALA A 275 -14.56 16.95 21.80
C ALA A 275 -15.59 18.07 22.03
N VAL A 276 -16.81 17.72 22.47
CA VAL A 276 -17.86 18.69 22.81
C VAL A 276 -17.43 19.61 23.97
N GLY A 277 -16.79 19.05 24.99
CA GLY A 277 -16.22 19.84 26.09
C GLY A 277 -15.15 20.83 25.63
N ALA A 278 -14.30 20.43 24.67
CA ALA A 278 -13.32 21.32 24.07
C ALA A 278 -13.98 22.44 23.25
N ALA A 279 -15.05 22.13 22.51
CA ALA A 279 -15.84 23.13 21.78
C ALA A 279 -16.46 24.16 22.72
N TYR A 280 -17.05 23.71 23.84
CA TYR A 280 -17.56 24.59 24.90
C TYR A 280 -16.46 25.49 25.50
N GLY A 281 -15.24 24.96 25.63
CA GLY A 281 -14.05 25.71 26.07
C GLY A 281 -13.48 26.69 25.04
N GLY A 282 -14.07 26.79 23.84
CA GLY A 282 -13.67 27.71 22.77
C GLY A 282 -12.66 27.16 21.75
N ALA A 283 -12.19 25.92 21.92
CA ALA A 283 -11.34 25.25 20.95
C ALA A 283 -12.16 24.67 19.79
N LEU A 284 -11.51 24.28 18.70
CA LEU A 284 -12.10 23.42 17.69
C LEU A 284 -12.08 21.97 18.20
N GLY A 285 -13.20 21.55 18.78
CA GLY A 285 -13.41 20.18 19.25
C GLY A 285 -13.68 19.23 18.08
N MET A 286 -12.89 18.16 17.96
CA MET A 286 -13.04 17.19 16.88
C MET A 286 -12.92 15.76 17.40
N THR A 287 -13.58 14.82 16.71
CA THR A 287 -13.42 13.37 16.91
C THR A 287 -13.42 12.67 15.56
N THR A 288 -12.72 11.55 15.46
CA THR A 288 -12.69 10.70 14.26
C THR A 288 -13.16 9.29 14.61
N THR A 289 -13.87 8.64 13.68
CA THR A 289 -14.46 7.32 13.93
C THR A 289 -14.82 6.60 12.63
N SER A 290 -15.40 5.40 12.74
CA SER A 290 -16.00 4.61 11.66
C SER A 290 -17.42 4.19 12.07
N GLY A 291 -18.09 3.37 11.26
CA GLY A 291 -19.50 3.00 11.41
C GLY A 291 -19.91 2.60 12.84
N PRO A 292 -19.25 1.63 13.49
CA PRO A 292 -19.60 1.20 14.85
C PRO A 292 -19.48 2.34 15.88
N GLY A 293 -18.40 3.10 15.81
CA GLY A 293 -18.16 4.19 16.74
C GLY A 293 -19.09 5.38 16.53
N MET A 294 -19.56 5.62 15.30
CA MET A 294 -20.57 6.65 15.02
C MET A 294 -21.89 6.36 15.76
N ALA A 295 -22.30 5.09 15.83
CA ALA A 295 -23.51 4.70 16.56
C ALA A 295 -23.39 5.03 18.07
N LEU A 296 -22.22 4.81 18.67
CA LEU A 296 -21.96 5.12 20.07
C LEU A 296 -21.92 6.63 20.35
N LYS A 297 -21.59 7.45 19.35
CA LYS A 297 -21.50 8.92 19.48
C LYS A 297 -22.84 9.63 19.40
N ALA A 298 -23.91 8.95 19.01
CA ALA A 298 -25.20 9.57 18.66
C ALA A 298 -25.81 10.43 19.79
N GLU A 299 -25.71 9.97 21.05
CA GLU A 299 -26.25 10.69 22.21
C GLU A 299 -25.56 12.07 22.39
N MET A 300 -24.23 12.08 22.42
CA MET A 300 -23.44 13.31 22.61
C MET A 300 -23.49 14.22 21.38
N LEU A 301 -23.66 13.66 20.18
CA LEU A 301 -23.93 14.47 19.00
C LEU A 301 -25.28 15.21 19.14
N GLY A 302 -26.31 14.53 19.66
CA GLY A 302 -27.58 15.15 19.99
C GLY A 302 -27.45 16.27 21.03
N LEU A 303 -26.60 16.07 22.04
CA LEU A 303 -26.26 17.13 23.01
C LEU A 303 -25.62 18.33 22.33
N ALA A 304 -24.58 18.11 21.50
CA ALA A 304 -23.89 19.20 20.80
C ALA A 304 -24.85 20.04 19.96
N VAL A 305 -25.79 19.41 19.25
CA VAL A 305 -26.86 20.09 18.51
C VAL A 305 -27.78 20.90 19.44
N MET A 306 -28.23 20.29 20.55
CA MET A 306 -29.16 20.93 21.49
C MET A 306 -28.57 22.19 22.14
N VAL A 307 -27.26 22.22 22.38
CA VAL A 307 -26.56 23.37 22.98
C VAL A 307 -25.81 24.23 21.97
N GLU A 308 -26.04 24.01 20.67
CA GLU A 308 -25.45 24.78 19.56
C GLU A 308 -23.92 24.85 19.59
N LEU A 309 -23.27 23.75 19.99
CA LEU A 309 -21.80 23.66 19.98
C LEU A 309 -21.30 23.14 18.62
N PRO A 310 -20.26 23.79 18.05
CA PRO A 310 -19.66 23.39 16.78
C PRO A 310 -18.84 22.10 16.87
#